data_AF-A0A517XN84-F1
#
_entry.id   AF-A0A517XN84-F1
#
_cell.length_a   1.000
_cell.length_b   1.000
_cell.length_c   1.000
_cell.angle_alpha   90.00
_cell.angle_beta   90.00
_cell.angle_gamma   90.00
#
_symmetry.space_group_name_H-M   'P 1'
#
loop_
_entity.id
_entity.type
_entity.pdbx_description
1 polymer ?
#
loop_
_entity_poly.entity_id
_entity_poly.type
_entity_poly.pdbx_seq_one_letter_code
_entity_poly.pdbx_strand_id
1 'polypeptide(L)'
;MKLVRPPSRTPVRDKFLAARAGLAAALIERDDEVDLVLTALVAREHVLLVGPPGTAKSLLLDAVARWLDGRRFTALLTKFTQPDELFGPVSLAGLKEDRFVRVTTGRLPEADVCFLDEIFSATRSSETAA
;
A
#
# COMPACT_ATOMS: atom_id res chain seq x y z
N MET A 1 32.80 11.59 -2.13
CA MET A 1 31.49 11.79 -2.78
C MET A 1 30.85 13.02 -2.14
N LYS A 2 30.81 14.18 -2.82
CA LYS A 2 30.19 15.40 -2.26
C LYS A 2 28.67 15.23 -2.37
N LEU A 3 27.98 15.17 -1.23
CA LEU A 3 26.53 15.32 -1.18
C LEU A 3 26.19 16.70 -1.78
N VAL A 4 25.68 16.69 -3.01
CA VAL A 4 25.06 17.88 -3.61
C VAL A 4 23.89 18.22 -2.70
N ARG A 5 24.02 19.29 -1.91
CA ARG A 5 22.89 19.86 -1.17
C ARG A 5 21.94 20.43 -2.22
N PRO A 6 20.74 19.86 -2.43
CA PRO A 6 19.77 20.49 -3.31
C PRO A 6 19.40 21.88 -2.76
N PRO A 7 18.93 22.80 -3.62
CA PRO A 7 18.58 24.15 -3.22
C PRO A 7 17.58 24.17 -2.05
N SER A 8 17.66 25.23 -1.25
CA SER A 8 16.81 25.50 -0.10
C SER A 8 15.33 25.52 -0.51
N ARG A 9 14.60 24.44 -0.16
CA ARG A 9 13.18 24.16 -0.43
C ARG A 9 12.86 23.95 -1.93
N THR A 10 12.24 22.81 -2.21
CA THR A 10 11.68 22.47 -3.52
C THR A 10 10.16 22.29 -3.35
N PRO A 11 9.35 22.49 -4.41
CA PRO A 11 7.91 22.29 -4.34
C PRO A 11 7.51 20.89 -3.84
N VAL A 12 8.29 19.86 -4.19
CA VAL A 12 8.08 18.48 -3.71
C VAL A 12 8.33 18.40 -2.21
N ARG A 13 9.42 18.98 -1.72
CA ARG A 13 9.73 18.99 -0.29
C ARG A 13 8.64 19.69 0.52
N ASP A 14 8.13 20.82 0.03
CA ASP A 14 7.05 21.55 0.72
C ASP A 14 5.74 20.75 0.73
N LYS A 15 5.40 20.02 -0.35
CA LYS A 15 4.24 19.10 -0.37
C LYS A 15 4.37 17.99 0.68
N PHE A 16 5.54 17.36 0.81
CA PHE A 16 5.77 16.31 1.80
C PHE A 16 5.76 16.86 3.24
N LEU A 17 6.32 18.05 3.48
CA LEU A 17 6.26 18.68 4.79
C LEU A 17 4.82 19.03 5.19
N ALA A 18 4.01 19.52 4.26
CA ALA A 18 2.58 19.78 4.50
C ALA A 18 1.81 18.50 4.79
N ALA A 19 2.08 17.42 4.03
CA ALA A 19 1.49 16.10 4.26
C ALA A 19 1.84 15.56 5.65
N ARG A 20 3.13 15.58 6.01
CA ARG A 20 3.63 15.17 7.33
C ARG A 20 2.90 15.93 8.45
N ALA A 21 2.80 17.25 8.35
CA ALA A 21 2.14 18.08 9.34
C ALA A 21 0.65 17.72 9.50
N GLY A 22 -0.06 17.49 8.38
CA GLY A 22 -1.47 17.07 8.40
C GLY A 22 -1.66 15.68 9.01
N LEU A 23 -0.79 14.72 8.68
CA LEU A 23 -0.83 13.36 9.21
C LEU A 23 -0.51 13.33 10.71
N ALA A 24 0.53 14.02 11.15
CA ALA A 24 0.92 14.11 12.57
C ALA A 24 -0.16 14.79 13.43
N ALA A 25 -0.87 15.78 12.89
CA ALA A 25 -2.00 16.40 13.60
C ALA A 25 -3.20 15.46 13.76
N ALA A 26 -3.41 14.54 12.81
CA ALA A 26 -4.52 13.59 12.84
C ALA A 26 -4.20 12.31 13.65
N LEU A 27 -2.92 11.97 13.81
CA LEU A 27 -2.44 10.72 14.40
C LEU A 27 -1.54 11.03 15.60
N ILE A 28 -2.13 11.02 16.80
CA ILE A 28 -1.43 11.29 18.06
C ILE A 28 -0.38 10.19 18.32
N GLU A 29 0.83 10.59 18.72
CA GLU A 29 1.96 9.70 19.06
C GLU A 29 2.36 8.73 17.92
N ARG A 30 2.32 9.21 16.67
CA ARG A 30 2.67 8.43 15.47
C ARG A 30 3.66 9.13 14.53
N ASP A 31 4.37 10.14 15.02
CA ASP A 31 5.31 10.93 14.21
C ASP A 31 6.37 10.05 13.52
N ASP A 32 6.91 9.06 14.23
CA ASP A 32 7.93 8.16 13.72
C ASP A 32 7.40 7.26 12.59
N GLU A 33 6.20 6.69 12.74
CA GLU A 33 5.58 5.88 11.69
C GLU A 33 5.17 6.73 10.49
N VAL A 34 4.70 7.96 10.70
CA VAL A 34 4.43 8.91 9.62
C VAL A 34 5.71 9.19 8.83
N ASP A 35 6.82 9.46 9.51
CA ASP A 35 8.11 9.70 8.88
C ASP A 35 8.64 8.48 8.13
N LEU A 36 8.48 7.29 8.70
CA LEU A 36 8.87 6.03 8.07
C LEU A 36 8.07 5.78 6.78
N VAL A 37 6.74 5.93 6.82
CA VAL A 37 5.86 5.72 5.66
C VAL A 37 6.15 6.73 4.56
N LEU A 38 6.30 8.02 4.88
CA LEU A 38 6.64 9.04 3.90
C LEU A 38 8.04 8.83 3.30
N THR A 39 9.00 8.40 4.11
CA THR A 39 10.36 8.10 3.64
C THR A 39 10.35 6.92 2.67
N ALA A 40 9.68 5.83 3.04
CA ALA A 40 9.57 4.64 2.19
C ALA A 40 8.87 4.95 0.86
N LEU A 41 7.84 5.79 0.89
CA LEU A 41 7.15 6.24 -0.32
C LEU A 41 8.10 6.95 -1.30
N VAL A 42 8.97 7.85 -0.81
CA VAL A 42 9.96 8.54 -1.65
C VAL A 42 11.05 7.58 -2.12
N ALA A 43 11.45 6.64 -1.26
CA ALA A 43 12.45 5.61 -1.59
C ALA A 43 11.91 4.52 -2.54
N ARG A 44 10.57 4.45 -2.73
CA ARG A 44 9.87 3.36 -3.44
C ARG A 44 10.06 2.01 -2.77
N GLU A 45 10.12 2.01 -1.44
CA GLU A 45 10.29 0.82 -0.61
C GLU A 45 8.97 0.46 0.10
N HIS A 46 8.89 -0.79 0.58
CA HIS A 46 7.73 -1.29 1.31
C HIS A 46 7.87 -1.06 2.83
N VAL A 47 6.74 -0.82 3.49
CA VAL A 47 6.67 -0.68 4.95
C VAL A 47 5.78 -1.75 5.53
N LEU A 48 6.28 -2.39 6.59
CA LEU A 48 5.51 -3.30 7.42
C LEU A 48 5.29 -2.65 8.80
N LEU A 49 4.04 -2.43 9.17
CA LEU A 49 3.66 -1.92 10.49
C LEU A 49 3.21 -3.09 11.38
N VAL A 50 3.97 -3.37 12.44
CA VAL A 50 3.65 -4.43 13.40
C VAL A 50 3.28 -3.81 14.74
N GLY A 51 2.16 -4.23 15.31
CA GLY A 51 1.77 -3.82 16.66
C GLY A 51 0.41 -4.37 17.06
N PRO A 52 -0.02 -4.19 18.32
CA PRO A 52 -1.32 -4.61 18.81
C PRO A 52 -2.51 -4.10 17.97
N PRO A 53 -3.66 -4.77 17.95
CA PRO A 53 -4.87 -4.22 17.35
C PRO A 53 -5.27 -2.90 18.03
N GLY A 54 -5.91 -2.00 17.28
CA GLY A 54 -6.36 -0.70 17.81
C GLY A 54 -5.27 0.39 17.89
N THR A 55 -4.05 0.13 17.43
CA THR A 55 -2.96 1.13 17.41
C THR A 55 -3.01 2.10 16.21
N ALA A 56 -4.20 2.33 15.63
CA ALA A 56 -4.42 3.24 14.50
C ALA A 56 -3.57 2.97 13.23
N LYS A 57 -3.04 1.75 13.03
CA LYS A 57 -2.28 1.38 11.81
C LYS A 57 -3.11 1.59 10.55
N SER A 58 -4.32 1.02 10.51
CA SER A 58 -5.21 1.13 9.35
C SER A 58 -5.64 2.59 9.11
N LEU A 59 -5.81 3.38 10.18
CA LEU A 59 -6.10 4.82 10.08
C LEU A 59 -4.93 5.61 9.47
N LEU A 60 -3.68 5.30 9.83
CA LEU A 60 -2.49 5.88 9.21
C LEU A 60 -2.43 5.56 7.72
N LEU A 61 -2.63 4.29 7.35
CA LEU A 61 -2.62 3.85 5.96
C LEU A 61 -3.74 4.52 5.15
N ASP A 62 -4.96 4.64 5.70
CA ASP A 62 -6.07 5.35 5.06
C ASP A 62 -5.80 6.84 4.86
N ALA A 63 -5.16 7.49 5.84
CA ALA A 63 -4.82 8.91 5.75
C ALA A 63 -3.76 9.17 4.66
N VAL A 64 -2.73 8.31 4.61
CA VAL A 64 -1.69 8.35 3.57
C VAL A 64 -2.28 8.03 2.20
N ALA A 65 -3.14 7.00 2.13
CA ALA A 65 -3.86 6.64 0.92
C ALA A 65 -4.61 7.86 0.39
N ARG A 66 -5.46 8.50 1.20
CA ARG A 66 -6.24 9.70 0.82
C ARG A 66 -5.38 10.82 0.26
N TRP A 67 -4.20 11.03 0.82
CA TRP A 67 -3.26 12.05 0.36
C TRP A 67 -2.61 11.72 -1.01
N LEU A 68 -2.42 10.44 -1.33
CA LEU A 68 -1.72 9.99 -2.55
C LEU A 68 -2.63 9.92 -3.77
N ASP A 69 -2.38 10.71 -4.80
CA ASP A 69 -3.10 10.52 -6.08
C ASP A 69 -2.66 9.23 -6.80
N GLY A 70 -3.57 8.60 -7.55
CA GLY A 70 -3.31 7.35 -8.29
C GLY A 70 -4.26 6.19 -7.97
N ARG A 71 -4.03 5.04 -8.61
CA ARG A 71 -4.81 3.81 -8.42
C ARG A 71 -4.40 3.15 -7.11
N ARG A 72 -5.36 2.97 -6.22
CA ARG A 72 -5.14 2.42 -4.88
C ARG A 72 -5.83 1.06 -4.76
N PHE A 73 -5.18 0.14 -4.08
CA PHE A 73 -5.77 -1.15 -3.72
C PHE A 73 -5.63 -1.38 -2.21
N THR A 74 -6.75 -1.64 -1.54
CA THR A 74 -6.76 -1.97 -0.11
C THR A 74 -7.45 -3.32 0.07
N ALA A 75 -6.84 -4.20 0.87
CA ALA A 75 -7.44 -5.49 1.22
C ALA A 75 -7.18 -5.82 2.69
N LEU A 76 -8.20 -6.36 3.36
CA LEU A 76 -8.07 -7.01 4.65
C LEU A 76 -7.86 -8.50 4.42
N LEU A 77 -6.68 -8.99 4.77
CA LEU A 77 -6.31 -10.37 4.52
C LEU A 77 -6.80 -11.26 5.66
N THR A 78 -7.36 -12.40 5.28
CA THR A 78 -7.79 -13.44 6.20
C THR A 78 -7.18 -14.77 5.77
N LYS A 79 -7.27 -15.79 6.63
CA LYS A 79 -6.85 -17.16 6.28
C LYS A 79 -7.60 -17.77 5.10
N PHE A 80 -8.70 -17.15 4.66
CA PHE A 80 -9.52 -17.59 3.55
C PHE A 80 -9.37 -16.74 2.30
N THR A 81 -8.55 -15.67 2.35
CA THR A 81 -8.38 -14.79 1.19
C THR A 81 -7.80 -15.57 0.02
N GLN A 82 -8.54 -15.59 -1.09
CA GLN A 82 -8.14 -16.27 -2.31
C GLN A 82 -7.28 -15.36 -3.21
N PRO A 83 -6.37 -15.93 -4.02
CA PRO A 83 -5.60 -15.15 -4.99
C PRO A 83 -6.48 -14.29 -5.92
N ASP A 84 -7.66 -14.77 -6.27
CA ASP A 84 -8.61 -14.07 -7.16
C ASP A 84 -9.13 -12.76 -6.54
N GLU A 85 -9.14 -12.64 -5.22
CA GLU A 85 -9.52 -11.39 -4.54
C GLU A 85 -8.44 -10.31 -4.72
N LEU A 86 -7.17 -10.72 -4.77
CA LEU A 86 -6.01 -9.83 -4.93
C LEU A 86 -5.67 -9.56 -6.39
N PHE A 87 -5.63 -10.61 -7.21
CA PHE A 87 -5.15 -10.57 -8.59
C PHE A 87 -6.28 -10.52 -9.63
N GLY A 88 -7.53 -10.67 -9.19
CA GLY A 88 -8.71 -10.70 -10.04
C GLY A 88 -9.06 -12.10 -10.54
N PRO A 89 -10.34 -12.36 -10.87
CA PRO A 89 -10.81 -13.68 -11.26
C PRO A 89 -10.32 -14.08 -12.66
N VAL A 90 -10.38 -15.38 -12.95
CA VAL A 90 -10.12 -15.88 -14.31
C VAL A 90 -11.24 -15.46 -15.25
N SER A 91 -10.86 -14.99 -16.45
CA SER A 91 -11.79 -14.61 -17.51
C SER A 91 -12.49 -15.83 -18.09
N LEU A 92 -13.80 -15.94 -17.88
CA LEU A 92 -14.62 -17.00 -18.49
C LEU A 92 -14.61 -16.93 -20.02
N ALA A 93 -14.54 -15.72 -20.60
CA ALA A 93 -14.45 -15.55 -22.04
C ALA A 93 -13.11 -16.06 -22.58
N GLY A 94 -12.00 -15.74 -21.90
CA GLY A 94 -10.68 -16.29 -22.23
C GLY A 94 -10.66 -17.81 -22.11
N LEU A 95 -11.24 -18.35 -21.05
CA LEU A 95 -11.26 -19.79 -20.80
C LEU A 95 -12.04 -20.56 -21.88
N LYS A 96 -13.12 -20.00 -22.43
CA LYS A 96 -13.85 -20.58 -23.57
C LYS A 96 -12.98 -20.67 -24.83
N GLU A 97 -11.95 -19.85 -24.92
CA GLU A 97 -10.98 -19.81 -26.02
C GLU A 97 -9.64 -20.45 -25.63
N ASP A 98 -9.65 -21.30 -24.59
CA ASP A 98 -8.46 -22.00 -24.05
C ASP A 98 -7.34 -21.06 -23.59
N ARG A 99 -7.68 -19.83 -23.19
CA ARG A 99 -6.75 -18.82 -22.67
C ARG A 99 -6.99 -18.55 -21.19
N PHE A 100 -5.97 -18.81 -20.38
CA PHE A 100 -6.00 -18.52 -18.94
C PHE A 100 -5.58 -17.07 -18.67
N VAL A 101 -6.54 -16.14 -18.76
CA VAL A 101 -6.31 -14.69 -18.54
C VAL A 101 -7.05 -14.24 -17.28
N ARG A 102 -6.41 -13.44 -16.42
CA ARG A 102 -7.06 -12.82 -15.24
C ARG A 102 -7.64 -11.46 -15.58
N VAL A 103 -8.80 -11.14 -15.00
CA VAL A 103 -9.41 -9.81 -15.06
C VAL A 103 -8.83 -8.96 -13.93
N THR A 104 -7.77 -8.21 -14.24
CA THR A 104 -7.00 -7.42 -13.26
C THR A 104 -7.58 -6.04 -12.94
N THR A 105 -8.70 -5.68 -13.58
CA THR A 105 -9.27 -4.33 -13.48
C THR A 105 -9.59 -3.95 -12.04
N GLY A 106 -8.93 -2.91 -11.55
CA GLY A 106 -9.10 -2.42 -10.17
C GLY A 106 -8.53 -3.37 -9.10
N ARG A 107 -7.61 -4.27 -9.48
CA ARG A 107 -6.96 -5.23 -8.60
C ARG A 107 -5.51 -4.86 -8.32
N LEU A 108 -4.86 -5.61 -7.44
CA LEU A 108 -3.48 -5.37 -7.01
C LEU A 108 -2.49 -5.13 -8.18
N PRO A 109 -2.53 -5.88 -9.30
CA PRO A 109 -1.59 -5.66 -10.41
C PRO A 109 -1.69 -4.28 -11.09
N GLU A 110 -2.83 -3.61 -10.98
CA GLU A 110 -3.05 -2.28 -11.59
C GLU A 110 -2.88 -1.14 -10.59
N ALA A 111 -2.60 -1.45 -9.32
CA ALA A 111 -2.45 -0.44 -8.28
C ALA A 111 -1.10 0.26 -8.35
N ASP A 112 -1.09 1.58 -8.20
CA ASP A 112 0.13 2.37 -8.02
C ASP A 112 0.60 2.28 -6.55
N VAL A 113 -0.33 2.12 -5.61
CA VAL A 113 -0.07 1.93 -4.16
C VAL A 113 -1.04 0.90 -3.59
N CYS A 114 -0.55 0.00 -2.73
CA CYS A 114 -1.38 -1.01 -2.07
C CYS A 114 -1.23 -1.01 -0.54
N PHE A 115 -2.33 -1.32 0.15
CA PHE A 115 -2.39 -1.48 1.60
C PHE A 115 -3.01 -2.83 1.94
N LEU A 116 -2.24 -3.69 2.59
CA LEU A 116 -2.65 -5.03 2.97
C LEU A 116 -2.69 -5.12 4.49
N ASP A 117 -3.90 -5.13 5.05
CA ASP A 117 -4.08 -5.30 6.49
C ASP A 117 -4.12 -6.79 6.84
N GLU A 118 -3.69 -7.13 8.05
CA GLU A 118 -3.63 -8.52 8.54
C GLU A 118 -2.83 -9.48 7.65
N ILE A 119 -1.71 -9.03 7.06
CA ILE A 119 -0.85 -9.86 6.19
C ILE A 119 -0.40 -11.18 6.83
N PHE A 120 -0.27 -11.23 8.15
CA PHE A 120 0.06 -12.45 8.89
C PHE A 120 -1.12 -13.41 9.12
N SER A 121 -2.36 -12.95 8.93
CA SER A 121 -3.56 -13.78 8.98
C SER A 121 -3.75 -14.61 7.72
N ALA A 122 -3.15 -14.20 6.60
CA ALA A 122 -3.11 -15.00 5.37
C ALA A 122 -2.13 -16.17 5.53
N THR A 123 -2.62 -17.34 5.95
CA THR A 123 -1.84 -18.58 5.89
C THR A 123 -1.51 -18.98 4.44
N ARG A 124 -0.46 -19.81 4.27
CA ARG A 124 0.21 -20.29 3.04
C ARG A 124 -0.66 -20.98 1.96
N SER A 125 -1.94 -20.69 1.83
CA SER A 125 -2.81 -21.30 0.80
C SER A 125 -2.47 -20.85 -0.63
N SER A 126 -1.69 -19.77 -0.80
CA SER A 126 -1.22 -19.27 -2.11
C SER A 126 0.09 -19.90 -2.59
N GLU A 127 0.80 -20.71 -1.79
CA GLU A 127 2.05 -21.39 -2.20
C GLU A 127 1.82 -22.66 -3.05
N THR A 128 0.57 -23.12 -3.25
CA THR A 128 0.27 -24.42 -3.92
C THR A 128 -0.23 -24.30 -5.36
N ALA A 129 -0.08 -23.15 -6.02
CA ALA A 129 -0.47 -22.98 -7.43
C ALA A 129 0.70 -22.45 -8.27
N ALA A 130 1.76 -23.25 -8.36
CA ALA A 130 2.81 -23.13 -9.37
C ALA A 130 2.89 -24.45 -10.15
#